data_AF-A0A942K4W6-F1
#
_entry.id   AF-A0A942K4W6-F1
#
_cell.length_a   1.000
_cell.length_b   1.000
_cell.length_c   1.000
_cell.angle_alpha   90.00
_cell.angle_beta   90.00
_cell.angle_gamma   90.00
#
_symmetry.space_group_name_H-M   'P 1'
#
loop_
_entity.id
_entity.type
_entity.pdbx_description
1 polymer ?
#
loop_
_entity_poly.entity_id
_entity_poly.type
_entity_poly.pdbx_seq_one_letter_code
_entity_poly.pdbx_strand_id
1 'polypeptide(L)'
;MNIELFFFESEAEAIAAAHALEKLGGRAKKLLAECIEHQSITRKSVSEAAKALENEGFIFIQESDDLFDKSVEMKPSLCGEEAMDVLEFLTAHR
;
A
#
# COMPACT_ATOMS: atom_id res chain seq x y z
N MET A 1 12.62 13.99 10.57
CA MET A 1 12.41 13.34 9.27
C MET A 1 12.17 14.43 8.23
N ASN A 2 12.73 14.37 7.00
CA ASN A 2 12.42 15.34 5.93
C ASN A 2 11.54 14.68 4.86
N ILE A 3 10.45 14.07 5.30
CA ILE A 3 9.39 13.50 4.45
C ILE A 3 8.21 14.44 4.59
N GLU A 4 7.68 14.90 3.47
CA GLU A 4 6.48 15.74 3.42
C GLU A 4 5.26 14.83 3.56
N LEU A 5 4.39 15.11 4.54
CA LEU A 5 3.20 14.32 4.84
C LEU A 5 1.95 15.13 4.49
N PHE A 6 1.06 14.54 3.71
CA PHE A 6 -0.19 15.12 3.24
C PHE A 6 -1.42 14.36 3.76
N PHE A 7 -1.30 13.05 3.99
CA PHE A 7 -2.36 12.21 4.55
C PHE A 7 -2.34 12.21 6.08
N PHE A 8 -1.16 12.00 6.68
CA PHE A 8 -1.03 11.91 8.14
C PHE A 8 -0.99 13.28 8.80
N GLU A 9 -1.70 13.44 9.92
CA GLU A 9 -1.72 14.71 10.66
C GLU A 9 -0.44 14.90 11.51
N SER A 10 0.31 13.81 11.74
CA SER A 10 1.56 13.85 12.48
C SER A 10 2.58 12.79 12.04
N GLU A 11 3.87 13.07 12.31
CA GLU A 11 4.97 12.12 12.12
C GLU A 11 4.75 10.81 12.91
N ALA A 12 4.14 10.89 14.10
CA ALA A 12 3.88 9.71 14.92
C ALA A 12 2.87 8.74 14.27
N GLU A 13 1.85 9.27 13.59
CA GLU A 13 0.88 8.47 12.84
C GLU A 13 1.53 7.80 11.62
N ALA A 14 2.34 8.57 10.88
CA ALA A 14 3.04 8.06 9.71
C ALA A 14 4.04 6.94 10.08
N ILE A 15 4.76 7.08 11.20
CA ILE A 15 5.64 6.04 11.75
C ILE A 15 4.83 4.81 12.18
N ALA A 16 3.67 4.99 12.81
CA ALA A 16 2.80 3.88 13.20
C ALA A 16 2.30 3.10 11.98
N ALA A 17 1.90 3.80 10.92
CA ALA A 17 1.50 3.21 9.64
C ALA A 17 2.66 2.47 8.96
N ALA A 18 3.86 3.06 8.93
CA ALA A 18 5.07 2.40 8.41
C ALA A 18 5.37 1.09 9.17
N HIS A 19 5.22 1.07 10.49
CA HIS A 19 5.37 -0.15 11.27
C HIS A 19 4.26 -1.17 11.04
N ALA A 20 3.01 -0.73 10.81
CA ALA A 20 1.93 -1.64 10.40
C ALA A 20 2.28 -2.29 9.06
N LEU A 21 2.71 -1.51 8.07
CA LEU A 21 3.19 -2.00 6.78
C LEU A 21 4.40 -2.95 6.91
N GLU A 22 5.36 -2.65 7.79
CA GLU A 22 6.51 -3.53 8.07
C GLU A 22 6.04 -4.92 8.55
N LYS A 23 5.03 -4.98 9.42
CA LYS A 23 4.46 -6.23 9.98
C LYS A 23 3.72 -7.07 8.94
N LEU A 24 3.16 -6.47 7.89
CA LEU A 24 2.52 -7.22 6.79
C LEU A 24 3.52 -8.04 5.96
N GLY A 25 4.81 -7.73 6.08
CA GLY A 25 5.89 -8.53 5.50
C GLY A 25 6.19 -8.22 4.03
N GLY A 26 7.24 -8.86 3.51
CA GLY A 26 7.84 -8.49 2.22
C GLY A 26 6.94 -8.63 0.99
N ARG A 27 5.95 -9.54 1.02
CA ARG A 27 5.01 -9.72 -0.10
C ARG A 27 4.04 -8.54 -0.22
N ALA A 28 3.47 -8.09 0.89
CA ALA A 28 2.59 -6.93 0.93
C ALA A 28 3.36 -5.67 0.50
N LYS A 29 4.56 -5.46 1.02
CA LYS A 29 5.40 -4.32 0.63
C LYS A 29 5.73 -4.28 -0.86
N LYS A 30 6.10 -5.44 -1.45
CA LYS A 30 6.34 -5.52 -2.90
C LYS A 30 5.10 -5.21 -3.72
N LEU A 31 3.93 -5.71 -3.30
CA LEU A 31 2.68 -5.45 -3.99
C LEU A 31 2.31 -3.96 -3.91
N LEU A 32 2.43 -3.34 -2.72
CA LEU A 32 2.18 -1.92 -2.55
C LEU A 32 3.15 -1.07 -3.38
N ALA A 33 4.46 -1.38 -3.36
CA ALA A 33 5.44 -0.68 -4.19
C ALA A 33 5.09 -0.74 -5.69
N GLU A 34 4.63 -1.89 -6.17
CA GLU A 34 4.18 -2.05 -7.55
C GLU A 34 2.92 -1.21 -7.85
N CYS A 35 1.95 -1.16 -6.92
CA CYS A 35 0.78 -0.28 -7.03
C CYS A 35 1.20 1.20 -7.10
N ILE A 36 2.16 1.63 -6.28
CA ILE A 36 2.66 3.01 -6.25
C ILE A 36 3.38 3.34 -7.57
N GLU A 37 4.26 2.47 -8.05
CA GLU A 37 5.03 2.68 -9.29
C GLU A 37 4.11 2.84 -10.50
N HIS A 38 3.07 2.01 -10.60
CA HIS A 38 2.17 2.02 -11.77
C HIS A 38 0.90 2.85 -11.56
N GLN A 39 0.66 3.35 -10.35
CA GLN A 39 -0.56 4.05 -9.90
C GLN A 39 -1.87 3.24 -10.04
N SER A 40 -1.82 2.09 -10.69
CA SER A 40 -2.85 1.05 -10.74
C SER A 40 -2.21 -0.23 -11.28
N ILE A 41 -2.60 -1.39 -10.74
CA ILE A 41 -2.27 -2.69 -11.33
C ILE A 41 -3.53 -3.53 -11.47
N THR A 42 -3.58 -4.35 -12.53
CA THR A 42 -4.65 -5.32 -12.75
C THR A 42 -4.14 -6.74 -12.53
N ARG A 43 -4.95 -7.57 -11.87
CA ARG A 43 -4.69 -9.00 -11.62
C ARG A 43 -5.95 -9.83 -11.91
N LYS A 44 -5.79 -11.15 -12.03
CA LYS A 44 -6.91 -12.08 -12.21
C LYS A 44 -7.68 -12.39 -10.92
N SER A 45 -7.08 -12.12 -9.76
CA SER A 45 -7.65 -12.46 -8.45
C SER A 45 -7.00 -11.66 -7.33
N VAL A 46 -7.75 -11.44 -6.25
CA VAL A 46 -7.25 -10.83 -5.02
C VAL A 46 -6.37 -11.83 -4.26
N SER A 47 -5.13 -11.43 -3.95
CA SER A 47 -4.23 -12.21 -3.09
C SER A 47 -4.45 -11.90 -1.60
N GLU A 48 -4.01 -12.78 -0.70
CA GLU A 48 -4.06 -12.50 0.75
C GLU A 48 -3.28 -11.22 1.13
N ALA A 49 -2.15 -10.96 0.45
CA ALA A 49 -1.37 -9.75 0.66
C ALA A 49 -2.14 -8.50 0.22
N ALA A 50 -2.90 -8.57 -0.88
CA ALA A 50 -3.76 -7.48 -1.34
C ALA A 50 -4.86 -7.19 -0.31
N LYS A 51 -5.54 -8.23 0.19
CA LYS A 51 -6.57 -8.08 1.24
C LYS A 51 -5.99 -7.48 2.52
N ALA A 52 -4.80 -7.90 2.92
CA ALA A 52 -4.14 -7.36 4.11
C ALA A 52 -3.83 -5.87 3.94
N LEU A 53 -3.34 -5.45 2.78
CA LEU A 53 -3.11 -4.03 2.47
C LEU A 53 -4.42 -3.23 2.44
N GLU A 54 -5.47 -3.76 1.82
CA GLU A 54 -6.77 -3.09 1.76
C GLU A 54 -7.39 -2.92 3.16
N ASN A 55 -7.30 -3.95 4.02
CA ASN A 55 -7.79 -3.89 5.39
C ASN A 55 -7.08 -2.84 6.24
N GLU A 56 -5.78 -2.59 5.98
CA GLU A 56 -5.02 -1.51 6.61
C GLU A 56 -5.20 -0.15 5.90
N GLY A 57 -5.97 -0.11 4.80
CA GLY A 57 -6.25 1.10 4.03
C GLY A 57 -5.11 1.56 3.11
N PHE A 58 -4.11 0.72 2.84
CA PHE A 58 -2.95 1.07 2.00
C PHE A 58 -3.20 0.95 0.50
N ILE A 59 -4.19 0.16 0.09
CA ILE A 59 -4.64 0.07 -1.30
C ILE A 59 -6.16 0.05 -1.35
N PHE A 60 -6.72 0.37 -2.52
CA PHE A 60 -8.11 0.14 -2.87
C PHE A 60 -8.19 -1.04 -3.84
N ILE A 61 -9.16 -1.94 -3.65
CA ILE A 61 -9.42 -3.05 -4.57
C ILE A 61 -10.79 -2.85 -5.22
N GLN A 62 -10.82 -2.94 -6.55
CA GLN A 62 -12.04 -2.91 -7.34
C GLN A 62 -12.12 -4.18 -8.18
N GLU A 63 -13.15 -4.99 -7.93
CA GLU A 63 -13.41 -6.20 -8.72
C GLU A 63 -14.29 -5.87 -9.94
N SER A 64 -13.95 -6.43 -11.10
CA SER A 64 -14.79 -6.41 -12.29
C SER A 64 -15.77 -7.58 -12.22
N ASP A 65 -17.07 -7.26 -12.23
CA ASP A 65 -18.17 -8.23 -12.32
C ASP A 65 -18.53 -8.59 -13.78
N ASP A 66 -17.64 -8.32 -14.74
CA ASP A 66 -17.86 -8.76 -16.12
C ASP A 66 -17.85 -10.29 -16.19
N LEU A 67 -18.92 -10.85 -16.78
CA LEU A 67 -19.08 -12.29 -17.02
C LEU A 67 -17.96 -12.86 -17.90
N PHE A 68 -17.29 -12.01 -18.68
CA PHE A 68 -16.22 -12.40 -19.60
C PHE A 68 -14.82 -11.96 -19.16
N ASP A 69 -14.70 -11.02 -18.22
CA ASP A 69 -13.43 -10.57 -17.66
C ASP A 69 -13.48 -10.43 -16.14
N LYS A 70 -13.04 -11.49 -15.46
CA LYS A 70 -12.77 -11.47 -14.02
C LYS A 70 -11.39 -10.88 -13.80
N SER A 71 -11.36 -9.58 -13.64
CA SER A 71 -10.16 -8.81 -13.30
C SER A 71 -10.37 -8.04 -12.01
N VAL A 72 -9.25 -7.75 -11.34
CA VAL A 72 -9.18 -7.02 -10.10
C VAL A 72 -8.22 -5.89 -10.32
N GLU A 73 -8.71 -4.66 -10.23
CA GLU A 73 -7.90 -3.46 -10.22
C GLU A 73 -7.49 -3.11 -8.79
N MET A 74 -6.22 -2.75 -8.59
CA MET A 74 -5.68 -2.33 -7.30
C MET A 74 -4.98 -0.98 -7.46
N LYS A 75 -5.32 -0.02 -6.61
CA LYS A 75 -4.73 1.32 -6.61
C LYS A 75 -4.09 1.63 -5.27
N PRO A 76 -2.95 2.32 -5.22
CA PRO A 76 -2.42 2.81 -3.95
C PRO A 76 -3.39 3.83 -3.34
N SER A 77 -3.38 3.93 -2.01
CA SER A 77 -3.93 5.08 -1.31
C SER A 77 -2.78 6.03 -0.95
N LEU A 78 -3.10 7.31 -0.71
CA LEU A 78 -2.10 8.28 -0.24
C LEU A 78 -1.48 7.87 1.10
N CYS A 79 -2.27 7.24 1.98
CA CYS A 79 -1.80 6.61 3.21
C CYS A 79 -0.73 5.54 2.94
N GLY A 80 -0.97 4.66 1.95
CA GLY A 80 -0.04 3.61 1.54
C GLY A 80 1.25 4.15 0.96
N GLU A 81 1.16 5.20 0.13
CA GLU A 81 2.31 5.91 -0.42
C GLU A 81 3.20 6.48 0.69
N GLU A 82 2.62 7.31 1.56
CA GLU A 82 3.38 7.95 2.65
C GLU A 82 3.92 6.93 3.67
N ALA A 83 3.16 5.88 3.98
CA ALA A 83 3.64 4.82 4.86
C ALA A 83 4.84 4.06 4.27
N MET A 84 4.88 3.87 2.93
CA MET A 84 6.03 3.27 2.26
C MET A 84 7.26 4.20 2.33
N ASP A 85 7.10 5.48 2.01
CA ASP A 85 8.18 6.47 2.05
C ASP A 85 8.80 6.56 3.46
N VAL A 86 7.97 6.61 4.50
CA VAL A 86 8.42 6.60 5.90
C VAL A 86 9.14 5.30 6.24
N LEU A 87 8.61 4.15 5.82
CA LEU A 87 9.26 2.86 6.07
C LEU A 87 10.63 2.76 5.39
N GLU A 88 10.77 3.25 4.17
CA GLU A 88 12.04 3.30 3.45
C GLU A 88 13.04 4.22 4.15
N PHE A 89 12.61 5.41 4.58
CA PHE A 89 13.44 6.33 5.35
C PHE A 89 13.94 5.69 6.66
N LEU A 90 13.04 5.08 7.44
CA LEU A 90 13.39 4.41 8.70
C LEU A 90 14.35 3.25 8.47
N THR A 91 14.21 2.51 7.36
CA THR A 91 15.08 1.37 7.04
C THR A 91 16.48 1.83 6.59
N ALA A 92 16.57 2.94 5.85
CA ALA A 92 17.85 3.49 5.39
C ALA A 92 18.69 4.14 6.51
N HIS A 93 18.04 4.53 7.62
CA HIS A 93 18.69 5.19 8.77
C HIS A 93 18.75 4.31 10.03
N ARG A 94 18.64 2.98 9.88
CA ARG A 94 18.91 2.00 10.94
C ARG A 94 20.39 1.71 11.12
#